data_AF-A0A503HPF6-F1
#
_entry.id   AF-A0A503HPF6-F1
#
_cell.length_a   1.000
_cell.length_b   1.000
_cell.length_c   1.000
_cell.angle_alpha   90.00
_cell.angle_beta   90.00
_cell.angle_gamma   90.00
#
_symmetry.space_group_name_H-M   'P 1'
#
loop_
_entity.id
_entity.type
_entity.pdbx_description
1 polymer ?
#
loop_
_entity_poly.entity_id
_entity_poly.type
_entity_poly.pdbx_seq_one_letter_code
_entity_poly.pdbx_strand_id
1 'polypeptide(L)'
;MTGKFTGLAIAAVIAALALVNVALYDTPVDITPVASGKGHDGGPTSVAGSLQFPEAGDFSETFQRPLFTPTRRKFVLPPVAPSPEVAVAPVEPAPAPAPPEAPPAVAPSLLGISIHGGAAKALLRVAGSEAAVWYGSGDTVDGWRVSAIDKDQAVLERDGKLARIPLYPPWKNAPPPPPSEPQL
;
A
#
# COMPACT_ATOMS: atom_id res chain seq x y z
N MET A 1 -16.32 -13.22 60.57
CA MET A 1 -15.08 -12.42 60.77
C MET A 1 -14.13 -12.42 59.56
N THR A 2 -14.42 -13.14 58.47
CA THR A 2 -13.50 -13.38 57.35
C THR A 2 -13.29 -12.20 56.38
N GLY A 3 -14.30 -11.36 56.12
CA GLY A 3 -14.23 -10.31 55.08
C GLY A 3 -13.24 -9.17 55.36
N LYS A 4 -12.95 -8.88 56.64
CA LYS A 4 -12.00 -7.81 57.02
C LYS A 4 -10.55 -8.23 56.73
N PHE A 5 -10.23 -9.51 56.88
CA PHE A 5 -8.91 -10.06 56.57
C PHE A 5 -8.68 -10.13 55.06
N THR A 6 -9.70 -10.48 54.28
CA THR A 6 -9.63 -10.46 52.81
C THR A 6 -9.42 -9.04 52.26
N GLY A 7 -10.13 -8.04 52.80
CA GLY A 7 -9.94 -6.64 52.39
C GLY A 7 -8.55 -6.11 52.70
N LEU A 8 -7.99 -6.46 53.88
CA LEU A 8 -6.63 -6.08 54.25
C LEU A 8 -5.57 -6.74 53.36
N ALA A 9 -5.77 -8.01 52.99
CA ALA A 9 -4.88 -8.72 52.07
C ALA A 9 -4.87 -8.08 50.68
N ILE A 10 -6.04 -7.72 50.13
CA ILE A 10 -6.13 -7.05 48.83
C ILE A 10 -5.45 -5.67 48.87
N ALA A 11 -5.68 -4.90 49.93
CA ALA A 11 -5.04 -3.59 50.09
C ALA A 11 -3.51 -3.70 50.17
N ALA A 12 -2.99 -4.72 50.86
CA ALA A 12 -1.56 -4.99 50.94
C ALA A 12 -0.96 -5.35 49.56
N VAL A 13 -1.67 -6.16 48.76
CA VAL A 13 -1.24 -6.51 47.40
C VAL A 13 -1.22 -5.30 46.49
N ILE A 14 -2.25 -4.44 46.55
CA ILE A 14 -2.30 -3.21 45.76
C ILE A 14 -1.16 -2.26 46.16
N ALA A 15 -0.90 -2.11 47.46
CA ALA A 15 0.21 -1.29 47.95
C ALA A 15 1.57 -1.83 47.48
N ALA A 16 1.76 -3.15 47.50
CA ALA A 16 2.98 -3.78 47.00
C ALA A 16 3.17 -3.55 45.48
N LEU A 17 2.11 -3.72 44.68
CA LEU A 17 2.14 -3.46 43.24
C LEU A 17 2.45 -1.99 42.92
N ALA A 18 1.85 -1.05 43.66
CA ALA A 18 2.13 0.37 43.50
C ALA A 18 3.60 0.69 43.80
N LEU A 19 4.16 0.10 44.87
CA LEU A 19 5.56 0.30 45.25
C LEU A 19 6.50 -0.28 44.19
N VAL A 20 6.20 -1.45 43.64
CA VAL A 20 6.96 -2.05 42.53
C VAL A 20 6.92 -1.14 41.29
N ASN A 21 5.75 -0.62 40.91
CA ASN A 21 5.65 0.29 39.75
C ASN A 21 6.42 1.60 39.96
N VAL A 22 6.40 2.18 41.17
CA VAL A 22 7.21 3.36 41.48
C VAL A 22 8.71 3.04 41.40
N ALA A 23 9.13 1.88 41.92
CA ALA A 23 10.52 1.45 41.83
C ALA A 23 10.97 1.21 40.37
N LEU A 24 10.08 0.77 39.49
CA LEU A 24 10.36 0.57 38.06
C LEU A 24 10.30 1.86 37.24
N TYR A 25 9.67 2.93 37.74
CA TYR A 25 9.45 4.16 36.97
C TYR A 25 10.76 4.85 36.57
N ASP A 26 11.73 4.90 37.48
CA ASP A 26 13.04 5.54 37.26
C ASP A 26 14.14 4.54 36.86
N THR A 27 13.83 3.24 36.72
CA THR A 27 14.83 2.27 36.24
C THR A 27 14.98 2.40 34.73
N PRO A 28 16.15 2.80 34.21
CA PRO A 28 16.36 2.86 32.77
C PRO A 28 16.29 1.46 32.19
N VAL A 29 15.45 1.27 31.18
CA VAL A 29 15.38 0.02 30.43
C VAL A 29 16.66 -0.09 29.61
N ASP A 30 17.42 -1.16 29.83
CA ASP A 30 18.58 -1.47 28.99
C ASP A 30 18.09 -1.84 27.58
N ILE A 31 18.31 -0.92 26.65
CA ILE A 31 18.01 -1.08 25.22
C ILE A 31 19.26 -1.38 24.40
N THR A 32 20.38 -1.72 25.06
CA THR A 32 21.57 -2.12 24.33
C THR A 32 21.26 -3.34 23.48
N PRO A 33 21.71 -3.36 22.21
CA PRO A 33 21.46 -4.49 21.33
C PRO A 33 22.11 -5.73 21.93
N VAL A 34 21.28 -6.70 22.31
CA VAL A 34 21.77 -8.02 22.69
C VAL A 34 22.42 -8.60 21.45
N ALA A 35 23.74 -8.85 21.50
CA ALA A 35 24.41 -9.56 20.42
C ALA A 35 23.60 -10.83 20.15
N SER A 36 23.22 -11.04 18.89
CA SER A 36 22.40 -12.18 18.49
C SER A 36 23.16 -13.46 18.84
N GLY A 37 22.91 -13.99 20.04
CA GLY A 37 23.43 -15.26 20.47
C GLY A 37 23.00 -16.28 19.43
N LYS A 38 23.98 -17.08 18.97
CA LYS A 38 23.84 -18.24 18.08
C LYS A 38 22.37 -18.67 17.97
N GLY A 39 21.76 -18.36 16.83
CA GLY A 39 20.32 -18.39 16.64
C GLY A 39 19.70 -19.66 17.21
N HIS A 40 18.62 -19.50 17.97
CA HIS A 40 17.68 -20.59 18.14
C HIS A 40 17.17 -20.96 16.75
N ASP A 41 17.23 -22.25 16.40
CA ASP A 41 16.88 -22.84 15.11
C ASP A 41 15.36 -22.76 14.77
N GLY A 42 14.68 -21.70 15.19
CA GLY A 42 13.25 -21.46 15.04
C GLY A 42 12.90 -20.23 14.22
N GLY A 43 13.80 -19.73 13.37
CA GLY A 43 13.45 -18.72 12.38
C GLY A 43 12.50 -19.33 11.33
N PRO A 44 11.47 -18.60 10.84
CA PRO A 44 10.71 -19.07 9.69
C PRO A 44 11.72 -19.35 8.59
N THR A 45 11.63 -20.53 7.98
CA THR A 45 12.41 -20.89 6.80
C THR A 45 12.10 -19.88 5.71
N SER A 46 12.86 -18.78 5.71
CA SER A 46 12.84 -17.78 4.68
C SER A 46 13.44 -18.44 3.45
N VAL A 47 12.56 -18.88 2.56
CA VAL A 47 12.89 -19.32 1.20
C VAL A 47 13.34 -18.12 0.33
N ALA A 48 13.32 -16.89 0.87
CA ALA A 48 14.09 -15.81 0.27
C ALA A 48 15.57 -16.17 0.45
N GLY A 49 16.18 -16.68 -0.63
CA GLY A 49 17.59 -16.98 -0.72
C GLY A 49 18.41 -15.88 -0.07
N SER A 50 19.52 -16.28 0.57
CA SER A 50 20.48 -15.42 1.25
C SER A 50 20.42 -13.99 0.69
N LEU A 51 19.83 -13.07 1.45
CA LEU A 51 19.95 -11.65 1.15
C LEU A 51 21.43 -11.34 1.32
N GLN A 52 22.18 -11.48 0.23
CA GLN A 52 23.54 -11.00 0.12
C GLN A 52 23.40 -9.49 0.18
N PHE A 53 23.53 -8.94 1.39
CA PHE A 53 23.77 -7.53 1.54
C PHE A 53 25.08 -7.28 0.78
N PRO A 54 25.07 -6.48 -0.29
CA PRO A 54 26.31 -6.11 -0.95
C PRO A 54 27.21 -5.49 0.12
N GLU A 55 28.50 -5.83 0.08
CA GLU A 55 29.50 -5.24 0.96
C GLU A 55 29.29 -3.73 0.93
N ALA A 56 29.14 -3.14 2.12
CA ALA A 56 28.81 -1.74 2.31
C ALA A 56 29.77 -0.90 1.44
N GLY A 57 29.30 -0.51 0.26
CA GLY A 57 30.09 0.27 -0.69
C GLY A 57 30.39 1.65 -0.10
N ASP A 58 31.21 2.42 -0.81
CA ASP A 58 31.47 3.80 -0.42
C ASP A 58 30.17 4.63 -0.50
N PHE A 59 29.53 4.84 0.66
CA PHE A 59 28.32 5.64 0.79
C PHE A 59 28.60 7.14 0.91
N SER A 60 29.84 7.59 0.66
CA SER A 60 30.22 9.01 0.78
C SER A 60 29.29 9.93 -0.04
N GLU A 61 28.86 9.50 -1.23
CA GLU A 61 27.91 10.25 -2.06
C GLU A 61 26.55 10.52 -1.37
N THR A 62 26.05 9.58 -0.56
CA THR A 62 24.79 9.75 0.19
C THR A 62 24.92 10.83 1.27
N PHE A 63 26.12 10.98 1.86
CA PHE A 63 26.42 12.04 2.83
C PHE A 63 26.71 13.39 2.18
N GLN A 64 27.27 13.41 0.96
CA GLN A 64 27.52 14.65 0.21
C GLN A 64 26.24 15.29 -0.35
N ARG A 65 25.14 14.53 -0.47
CA ARG A 65 23.87 15.01 -1.05
C ARG A 65 22.68 14.76 -0.12
N PRO A 66 22.61 15.45 1.03
CA PRO A 66 21.59 15.19 2.04
C PRO A 66 20.17 15.45 1.50
N LEU A 67 19.36 14.38 1.43
CA LEU A 67 18.00 14.37 0.88
C LEU A 67 17.01 15.25 1.67
N PHE A 68 17.32 15.58 2.93
CA PHE A 68 16.45 16.32 3.86
C PHE A 68 16.96 17.72 4.21
N THR A 69 17.75 18.35 3.34
CA THR A 69 18.09 19.78 3.52
C THR A 69 17.01 20.69 2.93
N PRO A 70 16.69 21.81 3.58
CA PRO A 70 15.72 22.79 3.07
C PRO A 70 16.14 23.43 1.74
N THR A 71 17.42 23.34 1.38
CA THR A 71 18.01 23.79 0.11
C THR A 71 17.92 22.75 -1.02
N ARG A 72 17.10 21.69 -0.89
CA ARG A 72 16.85 20.74 -1.98
C ARG A 72 16.41 21.48 -3.24
N ARG A 73 17.19 21.37 -4.32
CA ARG A 73 16.84 21.94 -5.63
C ARG A 73 15.51 21.34 -6.09
N LYS A 74 14.57 22.19 -6.51
CA LYS A 74 13.34 21.72 -7.16
C LYS A 74 13.74 20.89 -8.37
N PHE A 75 13.10 19.73 -8.51
CA PHE A 75 13.24 18.94 -9.73
C PHE A 75 12.74 19.76 -10.91
N VAL A 76 13.58 19.90 -11.94
CA VAL A 76 13.23 20.51 -13.22
C VAL A 76 13.18 19.36 -14.22
N LEU A 77 12.02 19.19 -14.86
CA LEU A 77 11.87 18.19 -15.93
C LEU A 77 12.88 18.51 -17.04
N PRO A 78 13.63 17.52 -17.54
CA PRO A 78 14.41 17.73 -18.76
C PRO A 78 13.47 18.14 -19.90
N PRO A 79 13.93 19.00 -20.83
CA PRO A 79 13.16 19.35 -22.02
C PRO A 79 12.72 18.07 -22.72
N VAL A 80 11.41 17.90 -22.90
CA VAL A 80 10.86 16.79 -23.67
C VAL A 80 11.34 17.00 -25.10
N ALA A 81 12.25 16.14 -25.57
CA ALA A 81 12.57 16.09 -26.99
C ALA A 81 11.27 15.79 -27.75
N PRO A 82 10.98 16.49 -28.85
CA PRO A 82 9.79 16.19 -29.65
C PRO A 82 9.84 14.71 -30.03
N SER A 83 8.86 13.95 -29.53
CA SER A 83 8.67 12.57 -29.96
C SER A 83 8.48 12.60 -31.48
N PRO A 84 9.15 11.74 -32.26
CA PRO A 84 8.85 11.62 -33.67
C PRO A 84 7.36 11.33 -33.82
N GLU A 85 6.72 12.11 -34.67
CA GLU A 85 5.32 11.97 -35.04
C GLU A 85 5.15 10.58 -35.65
N VAL A 86 4.59 9.66 -34.85
CA VAL A 86 4.27 8.32 -35.32
C VAL A 86 3.13 8.48 -36.30
N ALA A 87 3.42 8.26 -37.59
CA ALA A 87 2.43 8.20 -38.64
C ALA A 87 1.29 7.25 -38.22
N VAL A 88 0.09 7.81 -38.08
CA VAL A 88 -1.11 7.07 -37.73
C VAL A 88 -1.42 6.13 -38.88
N ALA A 89 -1.21 4.83 -38.67
CA ALA A 89 -1.73 3.81 -39.57
C ALA A 89 -3.26 3.88 -39.62
N PRO A 90 -3.91 3.62 -40.77
CA PRO A 90 -5.37 3.65 -40.87
C PRO A 90 -6.02 2.71 -39.84
N VAL A 91 -6.82 3.29 -38.96
CA VAL A 91 -7.61 2.58 -37.96
C VAL A 91 -8.82 1.95 -38.67
N GLU A 92 -8.90 0.62 -38.62
CA GLU A 92 -10.07 -0.13 -39.07
C GLU A 92 -11.34 0.32 -38.30
N PRO A 93 -12.53 0.42 -38.92
CA PRO A 93 -13.70 1.01 -38.27
C PRO A 93 -14.08 0.27 -36.99
N ALA A 94 -14.05 1.00 -35.87
CA ALA A 94 -14.57 0.50 -34.60
C ALA A 94 -16.06 0.16 -34.74
N PRO A 95 -16.54 -0.98 -34.19
CA PRO A 95 -17.96 -1.31 -34.20
C PRO A 95 -18.77 -0.23 -33.46
N ALA A 96 -19.96 0.04 -34.00
CA ALA A 96 -20.85 1.12 -33.57
C ALA A 96 -21.14 1.11 -32.05
N PRO A 97 -21.28 2.27 -31.41
CA PRO A 97 -21.62 2.35 -30.00
C PRO A 97 -23.01 1.76 -29.75
N ALA A 98 -23.08 0.79 -28.82
CA ALA A 98 -24.35 0.24 -28.36
C ALA A 98 -25.22 1.32 -27.69
N PRO A 99 -26.56 1.19 -27.71
CA PRO A 99 -27.48 2.15 -27.11
C PRO A 99 -27.15 2.42 -25.63
N PRO A 100 -27.44 3.62 -25.11
CA PRO A 100 -27.17 3.95 -23.71
C PRO A 100 -28.05 3.08 -22.80
N GLU A 101 -27.44 2.04 -22.27
CA GLU A 101 -28.04 1.20 -21.24
C GLU A 101 -28.13 1.95 -19.91
N ALA A 102 -29.14 1.59 -19.12
CA ALA A 102 -29.37 2.13 -17.79
C ALA A 102 -28.06 2.21 -16.97
N PRO A 103 -27.89 3.26 -16.15
CA PRO A 103 -26.65 3.51 -15.44
C PRO A 103 -26.23 2.23 -14.71
N PRO A 104 -25.04 1.67 -14.99
CA PRO A 104 -24.58 0.47 -14.33
C PRO A 104 -24.56 0.73 -12.83
N ALA A 105 -24.97 -0.26 -12.04
CA ALA A 105 -24.76 -0.23 -10.60
C ALA A 105 -23.29 0.13 -10.34
N VAL A 106 -23.06 1.13 -9.49
CA VAL A 106 -21.73 1.71 -9.29
C VAL A 106 -20.74 0.61 -8.92
N ALA A 107 -19.73 0.42 -9.77
CA ALA A 107 -18.73 -0.61 -9.52
C ALA A 107 -17.97 -0.31 -8.21
N PRO A 108 -17.65 -1.34 -7.40
CA PRO A 108 -16.85 -1.19 -6.20
C PRO A 108 -15.52 -0.49 -6.50
N SER A 109 -15.05 0.34 -5.58
CA SER A 109 -13.75 0.99 -5.70
C SER A 109 -12.62 0.02 -5.36
N LEU A 110 -11.61 -0.05 -6.22
CA LEU A 110 -10.39 -0.81 -5.98
C LEU A 110 -9.40 0.04 -5.16
N LEU A 111 -9.02 -0.45 -3.99
CA LEU A 111 -8.14 0.27 -3.06
C LEU A 111 -6.75 -0.36 -2.93
N GLY A 112 -6.61 -1.63 -3.29
CA GLY A 112 -5.34 -2.34 -3.16
C GLY A 112 -5.34 -3.68 -3.87
N ILE A 113 -4.14 -4.16 -4.19
CA ILE A 113 -3.90 -5.46 -4.79
C ILE A 113 -2.80 -6.13 -3.96
N SER A 114 -3.01 -7.41 -3.62
CA SER A 114 -2.03 -8.25 -2.94
C SER A 114 -1.77 -9.50 -3.77
N ILE A 115 -0.52 -9.71 -4.17
CA ILE A 115 -0.10 -10.88 -4.95
C ILE A 115 0.93 -11.65 -4.12
N HIS A 116 0.62 -12.91 -3.79
CA HIS A 116 1.53 -13.76 -3.01
C HIS A 116 1.42 -15.22 -3.46
N GLY A 117 2.54 -15.86 -3.78
CA GLY A 117 2.58 -17.29 -4.15
C GLY A 117 1.71 -17.66 -5.36
N GLY A 118 1.53 -16.75 -6.32
CA GLY A 118 0.67 -16.97 -7.50
C GLY A 118 -0.82 -16.72 -7.28
N ALA A 119 -1.25 -16.42 -6.06
CA ALA A 119 -2.61 -15.98 -5.77
C ALA A 119 -2.68 -14.45 -5.69
N ALA A 120 -3.69 -13.87 -6.33
CA ALA A 120 -3.98 -12.44 -6.29
C ALA A 120 -5.28 -12.17 -5.53
N LYS A 121 -5.28 -11.11 -4.73
CA LYS A 121 -6.47 -10.59 -4.05
C LYS A 121 -6.61 -9.09 -4.29
N ALA A 122 -7.84 -8.63 -4.43
CA ALA A 122 -8.21 -7.24 -4.60
C ALA A 122 -8.93 -6.74 -3.35
N LEU A 123 -8.53 -5.58 -2.82
CA LEU A 123 -9.21 -4.89 -1.74
C LEU A 123 -10.29 -4.00 -2.34
N LEU A 124 -11.55 -4.41 -2.18
CA LEU A 124 -12.69 -3.74 -2.79
C LEU A 124 -13.54 -3.07 -1.72
N ARG A 125 -14.02 -1.85 -2.03
CA ARG A 125 -14.95 -1.08 -1.21
C ARG A 125 -16.23 -0.85 -1.99
N VAL A 126 -17.35 -1.33 -1.46
CA VAL A 126 -18.68 -1.10 -2.03
C VAL A 126 -19.07 0.38 -1.86
N ALA A 127 -19.75 0.95 -2.85
CA ALA A 127 -20.25 2.31 -2.77
C ALA A 127 -21.18 2.48 -1.56
N GLY A 128 -20.90 3.49 -0.71
CA GLY A 128 -21.66 3.73 0.52
C GLY A 128 -21.22 2.93 1.75
N SER A 129 -20.36 1.92 1.59
CA SER A 129 -19.69 1.25 2.73
C SER A 129 -18.44 2.03 3.14
N GLU A 130 -18.05 2.02 4.41
CA GLU A 130 -16.72 2.44 4.86
C GLU A 130 -15.71 1.28 4.91
N ALA A 131 -16.21 0.05 5.03
CA ALA A 131 -15.38 -1.14 5.09
C ALA A 131 -14.92 -1.56 3.69
N ALA A 132 -13.64 -1.94 3.60
CA ALA A 132 -13.04 -2.58 2.43
C ALA A 132 -12.64 -4.02 2.78
N VAL A 133 -12.89 -4.95 1.87
CA VAL A 133 -12.67 -6.40 2.09
C VAL A 133 -11.82 -6.98 0.96
N TRP A 134 -11.00 -7.97 1.28
CA TRP A 134 -10.16 -8.68 0.32
C TRP A 134 -10.94 -9.80 -0.38
N TYR A 135 -10.97 -9.75 -1.71
CA TYR A 135 -11.62 -10.72 -2.59
C TYR A 135 -10.61 -11.35 -3.54
N GLY A 136 -10.71 -12.65 -3.77
CA GLY A 136 -9.95 -13.37 -4.79
C GLY A 136 -10.72 -13.47 -6.11
N SER A 137 -10.06 -13.99 -7.14
CA SER A 137 -10.71 -14.33 -8.41
C SER A 137 -11.83 -15.34 -8.20
N GLY A 138 -13.02 -15.05 -8.75
CA GLY A 138 -14.23 -15.84 -8.62
C GLY A 138 -15.17 -15.41 -7.50
N ASP A 139 -14.70 -14.61 -6.54
CA ASP A 139 -15.54 -14.09 -5.46
C ASP A 139 -16.54 -13.05 -5.98
N THR A 140 -17.63 -12.86 -5.25
CA THR A 140 -18.69 -11.89 -5.60
C THR A 140 -18.82 -10.81 -4.54
N VAL A 141 -18.89 -9.55 -4.98
CA VAL A 141 -19.04 -8.35 -4.14
C VAL A 141 -20.17 -7.49 -4.70
N ASP A 142 -21.21 -7.26 -3.90
CA ASP A 142 -22.39 -6.46 -4.27
C ASP A 142 -23.14 -6.93 -5.54
N GLY A 143 -22.83 -8.12 -6.09
CA GLY A 143 -23.32 -8.62 -7.38
C GLY A 143 -22.33 -8.48 -8.54
N TRP A 144 -21.11 -7.99 -8.28
CA TRP A 144 -19.98 -8.06 -9.20
C TRP A 144 -19.12 -9.27 -8.88
N ARG A 145 -18.88 -10.14 -9.86
CA ARG A 145 -17.91 -11.24 -9.76
C ARG A 145 -16.52 -10.73 -10.13
N VAL A 146 -15.50 -11.05 -9.33
CA VAL A 146 -14.11 -10.74 -9.68
C VAL A 146 -13.65 -11.74 -10.74
N SER A 147 -13.51 -11.32 -12.00
CA SER A 147 -13.12 -12.21 -13.10
C SER A 147 -11.61 -12.36 -13.21
N ALA A 148 -10.85 -11.28 -12.99
CA ALA A 148 -9.40 -11.27 -13.02
C ALA A 148 -8.81 -10.18 -12.12
N ILE A 149 -7.61 -10.43 -11.60
CA ILE A 149 -6.83 -9.48 -10.80
C ILE A 149 -5.42 -9.45 -11.38
N ASP A 150 -5.00 -8.29 -11.88
CA ASP A 150 -3.65 -8.03 -12.37
C ASP A 150 -2.87 -7.17 -11.36
N LYS A 151 -1.66 -6.72 -11.68
CA LYS A 151 -0.79 -5.95 -10.78
C LYS A 151 -1.30 -4.52 -10.51
N ASP A 152 -2.04 -3.94 -11.45
CA ASP A 152 -2.46 -2.54 -11.44
C ASP A 152 -3.95 -2.34 -11.69
N GLN A 153 -4.71 -3.43 -11.88
CA GLN A 153 -6.15 -3.37 -12.15
C GLN A 153 -6.88 -4.63 -11.70
N ALA A 154 -8.18 -4.49 -11.45
CA ALA A 154 -9.10 -5.60 -11.25
C ALA A 154 -10.20 -5.56 -12.33
N VAL A 155 -10.61 -6.74 -12.80
CA VAL A 155 -11.72 -6.89 -13.74
C VAL A 155 -12.90 -7.49 -12.98
N LEU A 156 -14.00 -6.77 -12.98
CA LEU A 156 -15.27 -7.17 -12.39
C LEU A 156 -16.28 -7.50 -13.49
N GLU A 157 -17.11 -8.49 -13.27
CA GLU A 157 -18.16 -8.92 -14.19
C GLU A 157 -19.52 -8.87 -13.50
N ARG A 158 -20.51 -8.30 -14.18
CA ARG A 158 -21.92 -8.35 -13.76
C ARG A 158 -22.79 -8.41 -15.00
N ASP A 159 -23.72 -9.38 -15.05
CA ASP A 159 -24.69 -9.53 -16.14
C ASP A 159 -24.04 -9.53 -17.54
N GLY A 160 -22.86 -10.16 -17.67
CA GLY A 160 -22.08 -10.20 -18.91
C GLY A 160 -21.31 -8.91 -19.25
N LYS A 161 -21.38 -7.87 -18.41
CA LYS A 161 -20.62 -6.63 -18.54
C LYS A 161 -19.34 -6.69 -17.73
N LEU A 162 -18.22 -6.37 -18.38
CA LEU A 162 -16.91 -6.29 -17.76
C LEU A 162 -16.57 -4.84 -17.40
N ALA A 163 -16.26 -4.59 -16.14
CA ALA A 163 -15.73 -3.32 -15.64
C ALA A 163 -14.26 -3.51 -15.28
N ARG A 164 -13.37 -2.80 -15.98
CA ARG A 164 -11.94 -2.73 -15.64
C ARG A 164 -11.70 -1.54 -14.74
N ILE A 165 -11.20 -1.79 -13.55
CA ILE A 165 -10.98 -0.75 -12.54
C ILE A 165 -9.47 -0.67 -12.29
N PRO A 166 -8.80 0.42 -12.71
CA PRO A 166 -7.40 0.62 -12.39
C PRO A 166 -7.24 0.96 -10.91
N LEU A 167 -6.18 0.44 -10.29
CA LEU A 167 -5.78 0.79 -8.93
C LEU A 167 -5.32 2.26 -8.86
N TYR A 168 -4.71 2.75 -9.93
CA TYR A 168 -4.22 4.12 -10.06
C TYR A 168 -4.98 4.83 -11.19
N PRO A 169 -5.98 5.68 -10.87
CA PRO A 169 -6.62 6.48 -11.88
C PRO A 169 -5.62 7.48 -12.48
N PRO A 170 -5.73 7.81 -13.78
CA PRO A 170 -4.88 8.82 -14.39
C PRO A 170 -5.04 10.15 -13.64
N TRP A 171 -3.90 10.75 -13.32
CA TRP A 171 -3.81 12.07 -12.71
C TRP A 171 -4.67 13.10 -13.46
N LYS A 172 -5.71 13.61 -12.78
CA LYS A 172 -6.68 14.56 -13.37
C LYS A 172 -6.16 16.01 -13.48
N ASN A 173 -5.04 16.32 -12.80
CA ASN A 173 -4.48 17.66 -12.68
C ASN A 173 -3.12 17.77 -13.38
N ALA A 174 -3.07 17.43 -14.67
CA ALA A 174 -1.90 17.75 -15.45
C ALA A 174 -1.70 19.28 -15.49
N PRO A 175 -0.49 19.80 -15.19
CA PRO A 175 -0.18 21.19 -15.48
C PRO A 175 -0.54 21.46 -16.94
N PRO A 176 -1.19 22.59 -17.25
CA PRO A 176 -1.44 22.95 -18.64
C PRO A 176 -0.11 22.93 -19.40
N PRO A 177 -0.11 22.46 -20.66
CA PRO A 177 1.10 22.50 -21.48
C PRO A 177 1.64 23.94 -21.48
N PRO A 178 2.97 24.13 -21.43
CA PRO A 178 3.55 25.47 -21.52
C PRO A 178 3.01 26.16 -22.78
N PRO A 179 2.66 27.46 -22.71
CA PRO A 179 2.19 28.18 -23.88
C PRO A 179 3.22 28.03 -25.00
N SER A 180 2.76 27.65 -26.19
CA SER A 180 3.60 27.58 -27.38
C SER A 180 4.29 28.93 -27.53
N GLU A 181 5.63 28.94 -27.43
CA GLU A 181 6.41 30.15 -27.66
C GLU A 181 6.05 30.70 -29.05
N PRO A 182 5.76 32.00 -29.19
CA PRO A 182 5.57 32.59 -30.50
C PRO A 182 6.86 32.37 -31.29
N GLN A 183 6.75 31.63 -32.39
CA GLN A 183 7.84 31.52 -33.35
C GLN A 183 8.13 32.94 -33.86
N LEU A 184 9.34 33.43 -33.55
CA LEU A 184 9.92 34.64 -34.14
C LEU A 184 10.60 34.29 -35.46
#